data_AF-A0A2N0QHJ1-F1
#
_entry.id   AF-A0A2N0QHJ1-F1
#
_cell.length_a   1.000
_cell.length_b   1.000
_cell.length_c   1.000
_cell.angle_alpha   90.00
_cell.angle_beta   90.00
_cell.angle_gamma   90.00
#
_symmetry.space_group_name_H-M   'P 1'
#
loop_
_entity.id
_entity.type
_entity.pdbx_description
1 polymer ?
#
loop_
_entity_poly.entity_id
_entity_poly.type
_entity_poly.pdbx_seq_one_letter_code
_entity_poly.pdbx_strand_id
1 'polypeptide(L)'
;SSVQLGDIVELQEGTVSNTISRSKGKLFADVTGTVTSKDITKASAEVEQKIKDLELPKGIEIGVSGVTADMEEAFTQLALAMLAAIAIVYFILVVTFGEGLAPFAILFSLPFTVIGSLVALWLANETISVSAMMGMLMLIGIVVTNAIVLVDRIIHMEREGMKMRDAILEAGATRLRPILMTAIATI
;
A
#
# COMPACT_ATOMS: atom_id res chain seq x y z
N SER A 1 -74.17 -19.15 3.18
CA SER A 1 -73.23 -20.27 3.30
C SER A 1 -71.82 -19.74 3.32
N SER A 2 -71.17 -19.72 4.49
CA SER A 2 -69.77 -19.30 4.61
C SER A 2 -68.87 -20.46 4.21
N VAL A 3 -68.16 -20.32 3.09
CA VAL A 3 -67.15 -21.30 2.69
C VAL A 3 -65.86 -20.95 3.42
N GLN A 4 -65.25 -21.93 4.10
CA GLN A 4 -64.00 -21.75 4.81
C GLN A 4 -62.82 -21.78 3.82
N LEU A 5 -61.84 -20.89 4.00
CA LEU A 5 -60.71 -20.73 3.08
C LEU A 5 -59.87 -22.01 2.87
N GLY A 6 -59.96 -22.99 3.77
CA GLY A 6 -59.24 -24.26 3.68
C GLY A 6 -59.74 -25.21 2.59
N ASP A 7 -60.96 -25.02 2.07
CA ASP A 7 -61.55 -25.89 1.05
C ASP A 7 -61.11 -25.54 -0.39
N ILE A 8 -60.37 -24.43 -0.57
CA ILE A 8 -60.01 -23.89 -1.89
C ILE A 8 -58.49 -23.67 -2.05
N VAL A 9 -57.70 -23.76 -0.96
CA VAL A 9 -56.30 -23.37 -0.98
C VAL A 9 -55.42 -24.38 -0.22
N GLU A 10 -54.38 -24.86 -0.88
CA GLU A 10 -53.33 -25.68 -0.29
C GLU A 10 -52.29 -24.75 0.37
N LEU A 11 -52.33 -24.65 1.70
CA LEU A 11 -51.39 -23.84 2.47
C LEU A 11 -50.06 -24.59 2.61
N GLN A 12 -49.03 -24.15 1.89
CA GLN A 12 -47.65 -24.58 2.10
C GLN A 12 -46.87 -23.49 2.85
N GLU A 13 -46.41 -23.80 4.06
CA GLU A 13 -45.45 -22.96 4.80
C GLU A 13 -44.07 -23.09 4.15
N GLY A 14 -43.67 -22.08 3.37
CA GLY A 14 -42.34 -21.96 2.80
C GLY A 14 -41.60 -20.78 3.41
N THR A 15 -40.35 -20.99 3.84
CA THR A 15 -39.45 -19.89 4.18
C THR A 15 -39.02 -19.18 2.89
N VAL A 16 -39.81 -18.20 2.44
CA VAL A 16 -39.45 -17.37 1.29
C VAL A 16 -38.35 -16.39 1.71
N SER A 17 -37.18 -16.51 1.08
CA SER A 17 -36.11 -15.52 1.24
C SER A 17 -36.59 -14.19 0.65
N ASN A 18 -36.88 -13.23 1.53
CA ASN A 18 -37.51 -11.95 1.17
C ASN A 18 -36.58 -11.00 0.39
N THR A 19 -35.34 -11.42 0.08
CA THR A 19 -34.39 -10.64 -0.71
C THR A 19 -33.49 -11.57 -1.51
N ILE A 20 -33.70 -11.61 -2.82
CA ILE A 20 -32.79 -12.28 -3.75
C ILE A 20 -31.64 -11.32 -4.02
N SER A 21 -30.59 -11.42 -3.21
CA SER A 21 -29.36 -10.69 -3.41
C SER A 21 -28.60 -11.35 -4.56
N ARG A 22 -28.49 -10.63 -5.69
CA ARG A 22 -27.67 -11.01 -6.86
C ARG A 22 -26.51 -10.07 -7.06
N SER A 23 -25.29 -10.61 -7.14
CA SER A 23 -24.08 -9.87 -7.46
C SER A 23 -23.49 -10.49 -8.72
N LYS A 24 -23.27 -9.66 -9.75
CA LYS A 24 -22.82 -10.10 -11.09
C LYS A 24 -23.62 -11.28 -11.69
N GLY A 25 -24.92 -11.35 -11.43
CA GLY A 25 -25.83 -12.37 -11.98
C GLY A 25 -25.85 -13.73 -11.26
N LYS A 26 -25.05 -13.91 -10.21
CA LYS A 26 -25.07 -15.11 -9.34
C LYS A 26 -25.82 -14.81 -8.03
N LEU A 27 -26.49 -15.82 -7.46
CA LEU A 27 -27.02 -15.73 -6.09
C LEU A 27 -25.84 -15.62 -5.12
N PHE A 28 -25.88 -14.65 -4.21
CA PHE A 28 -24.89 -14.52 -3.15
C PHE A 28 -25.56 -14.48 -1.79
N ALA A 29 -24.82 -14.92 -0.77
CA ALA A 29 -25.21 -14.82 0.63
C ALA A 29 -24.11 -14.04 1.36
N ASP A 30 -24.50 -13.00 2.10
CA ASP A 30 -23.56 -12.19 2.87
C ASP A 30 -23.35 -12.78 4.27
N VAL A 31 -22.08 -12.90 4.66
CA VAL A 31 -21.69 -13.18 6.04
C VAL A 31 -20.96 -11.95 6.55
N THR A 32 -21.57 -11.21 7.48
CA THR A 32 -21.00 -9.98 8.02
C THR A 32 -20.32 -10.24 9.35
N GLY A 33 -19.17 -9.60 9.57
CA GLY A 33 -18.42 -9.66 10.83
C GLY A 33 -17.70 -8.34 11.04
N THR A 34 -17.81 -7.78 12.25
CA THR A 34 -17.16 -6.51 12.61
C THR A 34 -15.77 -6.81 13.17
N VAL A 35 -14.72 -6.36 12.49
CA VAL A 35 -13.35 -6.46 13.00
C VAL A 35 -13.18 -5.49 14.17
N THR A 36 -12.95 -6.01 15.37
CA THR A 36 -12.71 -5.20 16.58
C THR A 36 -11.23 -4.86 16.79
N SER A 37 -10.33 -5.43 15.99
CA SER A 37 -8.88 -5.23 16.11
C SER A 37 -8.38 -4.08 15.21
N LYS A 38 -7.25 -3.46 15.59
CA LYS A 38 -6.58 -2.44 14.79
C LYS A 38 -5.92 -2.99 13.51
N ASP A 39 -5.72 -4.30 13.42
CA ASP A 39 -4.93 -4.95 12.37
C ASP A 39 -5.87 -5.69 11.41
N ILE A 40 -6.61 -4.92 10.61
CA ILE A 40 -7.60 -5.43 9.67
C ILE A 40 -6.96 -6.43 8.71
N THR A 41 -5.73 -6.17 8.24
CA THR A 41 -5.01 -7.06 7.33
C THR A 41 -4.73 -8.43 7.94
N LYS A 42 -4.28 -8.49 9.20
CA LYS A 42 -4.06 -9.78 9.89
C LYS A 42 -5.37 -10.49 10.20
N ALA A 43 -6.38 -9.76 10.66
CA ALA A 43 -7.70 -10.33 10.95
C ALA A 43 -8.34 -10.92 9.68
N SER A 44 -8.29 -10.21 8.56
CA SER A 44 -8.80 -10.68 7.28
C SER A 44 -8.02 -11.87 6.75
N ALA A 45 -6.68 -11.88 6.87
CA ALA A 45 -5.86 -13.03 6.48
C ALA A 45 -6.15 -14.28 7.32
N GLU A 46 -6.34 -14.14 8.63
CA GLU A 46 -6.67 -15.26 9.52
C GLU A 46 -8.07 -15.84 9.21
N VAL A 47 -9.03 -14.97 8.92
CA VAL A 47 -10.37 -15.37 8.48
C VAL A 47 -10.31 -16.08 7.13
N GLU A 48 -9.58 -15.54 6.15
CA GLU A 48 -9.41 -16.18 4.84
C GLU A 48 -8.74 -17.56 4.97
N GLN A 49 -7.77 -17.70 5.87
CA GLN A 49 -7.09 -18.97 6.12
C GLN A 49 -8.05 -20.01 6.72
N LYS A 50 -8.86 -19.63 7.73
CA LYS A 50 -9.89 -20.51 8.30
C LYS A 50 -11.00 -20.84 7.30
N ILE A 51 -11.30 -19.95 6.36
CA ILE A 51 -12.26 -20.20 5.28
C ILE A 51 -11.68 -21.17 4.24
N LYS A 52 -10.39 -21.10 3.93
CA LYS A 52 -9.71 -22.05 3.04
C LYS A 52 -9.64 -23.46 3.64
N ASP A 53 -9.57 -23.57 4.96
CA ASP A 53 -9.57 -24.85 5.68
C ASP A 53 -10.97 -25.51 5.74
N LEU A 54 -12.04 -24.76 5.41
CA LEU A 54 -13.39 -25.32 5.27
C LEU A 54 -13.53 -25.98 3.89
N GLU A 55 -13.76 -27.29 3.86
CA GLU A 55 -14.07 -28.02 2.64
C GLU A 55 -15.43 -27.59 2.07
N LEU A 56 -15.39 -26.65 1.13
CA LEU A 56 -16.61 -26.11 0.51
C LEU A 56 -17.09 -27.02 -0.63
N PRO A 57 -18.42 -27.24 -0.75
CA PRO A 57 -19.00 -27.96 -1.87
C PRO A 57 -18.62 -27.33 -3.22
N LYS A 58 -18.36 -28.18 -4.23
CA LYS A 58 -18.01 -27.74 -5.59
C LYS A 58 -19.10 -26.81 -6.15
N GLY A 59 -18.75 -25.56 -6.44
CA GLY A 59 -19.64 -24.57 -7.06
C GLY A 59 -19.85 -23.29 -6.25
N ILE A 60 -19.31 -23.18 -5.04
CA ILE A 60 -19.34 -21.95 -4.23
C ILE A 60 -18.04 -21.16 -4.45
N GLU A 61 -18.16 -19.95 -5.00
CA GLU A 61 -17.07 -18.96 -5.04
C GLU A 61 -17.18 -18.05 -3.82
N ILE A 62 -16.12 -17.97 -3.02
CA ILE A 62 -16.02 -17.04 -1.91
C ILE A 62 -15.24 -15.82 -2.39
N GLY A 63 -15.83 -14.65 -2.22
CA GLY A 63 -15.17 -13.37 -2.44
C GLY A 63 -15.21 -12.55 -1.17
N VAL A 64 -14.08 -11.94 -0.81
CA VAL A 64 -14.05 -10.87 0.17
C VAL A 64 -14.65 -9.63 -0.51
N SER A 65 -15.63 -9.00 0.13
CA SER A 65 -16.32 -7.82 -0.39
C SER A 65 -16.42 -6.74 0.70
N GLY A 66 -16.71 -5.51 0.30
CA GLY A 66 -16.75 -4.35 1.20
C GLY A 66 -15.38 -3.80 1.54
N VAL A 67 -15.25 -3.18 2.71
CA VAL A 67 -14.09 -2.34 3.10
C VAL A 67 -12.74 -3.06 3.00
N THR A 68 -12.71 -4.38 3.23
CA THR A 68 -11.46 -5.16 3.12
C THR A 68 -11.01 -5.28 1.66
N ALA A 69 -11.94 -5.49 0.72
CA ALA A 69 -11.63 -5.57 -0.71
C ALA A 69 -11.19 -4.21 -1.25
N ASP A 70 -11.87 -3.13 -0.84
CA ASP A 70 -11.47 -1.76 -1.20
C ASP A 70 -10.07 -1.42 -0.70
N MET A 71 -9.72 -1.88 0.52
CA MET A 71 -8.39 -1.71 1.11
C MET A 71 -7.31 -2.49 0.34
N GLU A 72 -7.57 -3.74 -0.03
CA GLU A 72 -6.64 -4.56 -0.82
C GLU A 72 -6.42 -3.97 -2.23
N GLU A 73 -7.49 -3.49 -2.87
CA GLU A 73 -7.40 -2.79 -4.14
C GLU A 73 -6.55 -1.51 -4.01
N ALA A 74 -6.82 -0.69 -2.99
CA ALA A 74 -6.04 0.53 -2.73
C ALA A 74 -4.56 0.22 -2.46
N PHE A 75 -4.25 -0.83 -1.70
CA PHE A 75 -2.87 -1.27 -1.47
C PHE A 75 -2.17 -1.69 -2.76
N THR A 76 -2.86 -2.45 -3.61
CA THR A 76 -2.32 -2.88 -4.90
C THR A 76 -2.05 -1.69 -5.81
N GLN A 77 -2.99 -0.74 -5.88
CA GLN A 77 -2.84 0.49 -6.66
C GLN A 77 -1.67 1.34 -6.13
N LEU A 78 -1.52 1.49 -4.82
CA LEU A 78 -0.41 2.23 -4.22
C LEU A 78 0.94 1.54 -4.42
N ALA A 79 0.98 0.21 -4.34
CA ALA A 79 2.19 -0.55 -4.65
C ALA A 79 2.63 -0.36 -6.10
N LEU A 80 1.68 -0.44 -7.05
CA LEU A 80 1.93 -0.15 -8.46
C LEU A 80 2.38 1.31 -8.67
N ALA A 81 1.74 2.26 -7.99
CA ALA A 81 2.13 3.67 -8.06
C ALA A 81 3.55 3.91 -7.54
N MET A 82 3.96 3.25 -6.46
CA MET A 82 5.34 3.34 -5.95
C MET A 82 6.34 2.76 -6.94
N LEU A 83 6.06 1.60 -7.55
CA LEU A 83 6.94 1.02 -8.57
C LEU A 83 7.04 1.93 -9.80
N ALA A 84 5.93 2.50 -10.26
CA ALA A 84 5.91 3.47 -11.34
C ALA A 84 6.71 4.73 -11.00
N ALA A 85 6.55 5.26 -9.78
CA ALA A 85 7.31 6.42 -9.31
C ALA A 85 8.82 6.15 -9.32
N ILE A 86 9.25 4.99 -8.81
CA ILE A 86 10.66 4.58 -8.82
C ILE A 86 11.20 4.48 -10.25
N ALA A 87 10.44 3.88 -11.17
CA ALA A 87 10.82 3.75 -12.57
C ALA A 87 10.95 5.12 -13.27
N ILE A 88 9.99 6.02 -13.03
CA ILE A 88 10.01 7.38 -13.59
C ILE A 88 11.20 8.17 -13.04
N VAL A 89 11.42 8.12 -11.71
CA VAL A 89 12.58 8.75 -11.07
C VAL A 89 13.87 8.24 -11.70
N TYR A 90 14.03 6.92 -11.82
CA TYR A 90 15.22 6.33 -12.44
C TYR A 90 15.43 6.85 -13.87
N PHE A 91 14.38 6.86 -14.68
CA PHE A 91 14.44 7.33 -16.07
C PHE A 91 14.88 8.80 -16.14
N ILE A 92 14.25 9.68 -15.34
CA ILE A 92 14.62 11.09 -15.29
C ILE A 92 16.09 11.24 -14.88
N LEU A 93 16.55 10.51 -13.87
CA LEU A 93 17.94 10.60 -13.39
C LEU A 93 18.95 10.14 -14.43
N VAL A 94 18.68 9.05 -15.14
CA VAL A 94 19.56 8.60 -16.24
C VAL A 94 19.65 9.66 -17.33
N VAL A 95 18.54 10.31 -17.67
CA VAL A 95 18.51 11.40 -18.66
C VAL A 95 19.23 12.65 -18.13
N THR A 96 19.08 13.00 -16.85
CA THR A 96 19.71 14.19 -16.25
C THR A 96 21.22 14.04 -16.07
N PHE A 97 21.68 12.91 -15.54
CA PHE A 97 23.10 12.70 -15.21
C PHE A 97 23.91 12.14 -16.38
N GLY A 98 23.27 11.50 -17.36
CA GLY A 98 23.94 10.89 -18.53
C GLY A 98 24.76 9.63 -18.22
N GLU A 99 24.85 9.25 -16.95
CA GLU A 99 25.58 8.08 -16.45
C GLU A 99 24.68 7.25 -15.52
N GLY A 100 24.75 5.92 -15.60
CA GLY A 100 23.87 5.03 -14.83
C GLY A 100 24.29 4.80 -13.36
N LEU A 101 25.51 5.16 -12.99
CA LEU A 101 26.05 4.94 -11.64
C LEU A 101 25.43 5.87 -10.60
N ALA A 102 25.28 7.16 -10.91
CA ALA A 102 24.70 8.13 -10.01
C ALA A 102 23.20 7.86 -9.70
N PRO A 103 22.33 7.58 -10.69
CA PRO A 103 20.96 7.13 -10.44
C PRO A 103 20.87 5.88 -9.58
N PHE A 104 21.76 4.89 -9.81
CA PHE A 104 21.78 3.67 -9.03
C PHE A 104 22.17 3.91 -7.57
N ALA A 105 23.17 4.76 -7.32
CA ALA A 105 23.56 5.15 -5.97
C ALA A 105 22.42 5.85 -5.20
N ILE A 106 21.62 6.67 -5.90
CA ILE A 106 20.43 7.31 -5.33
C ILE A 106 19.34 6.28 -5.02
N LEU A 107 19.03 5.37 -5.95
CA LEU A 107 18.01 4.34 -5.74
C LEU A 107 18.35 3.38 -4.59
N PHE A 108 19.64 3.19 -4.31
CA PHE A 108 20.09 2.37 -3.19
C PHE A 108 19.64 2.92 -1.82
N SER A 109 19.19 4.18 -1.73
CA SER A 109 18.60 4.70 -0.50
C SER A 109 17.15 4.23 -0.27
N LEU A 110 16.44 3.78 -1.31
CA LEU A 110 15.02 3.40 -1.20
C LEU A 110 14.75 2.19 -0.29
N PRO A 111 15.55 1.10 -0.33
CA PRO A 111 15.40 0.02 0.64
C PRO A 111 15.50 0.50 2.09
N PHE A 112 16.38 1.48 2.37
CA PHE A 112 16.51 2.06 3.70
C PHE A 112 15.27 2.87 4.09
N THR A 113 14.63 3.56 3.14
CA THR A 113 13.35 4.25 3.39
C THR A 113 12.26 3.28 3.81
N VAL A 114 12.15 2.12 3.14
CA VAL A 114 11.14 1.09 3.47
C VAL A 114 11.41 0.48 4.84
N ILE A 115 12.68 0.18 5.15
CA ILE A 115 13.03 -0.34 6.48
C ILE A 115 12.72 0.71 7.56
N GLY A 116 13.07 1.98 7.31
CA GLY A 116 12.81 3.09 8.23
C GLY A 116 11.32 3.31 8.50
N SER A 117 10.48 3.24 7.47
CA SER A 117 9.02 3.38 7.63
C SER A 117 8.41 2.21 8.39
N LEU A 118 8.86 0.98 8.14
CA LEU A 118 8.42 -0.20 8.89
C LEU A 118 8.81 -0.12 10.37
N VAL A 119 10.03 0.33 10.68
CA VAL A 119 10.49 0.55 12.06
C VAL A 119 9.68 1.66 12.73
N ALA A 120 9.37 2.74 12.01
CA ALA A 120 8.54 3.83 12.54
C ALA A 120 7.12 3.36 12.89
N LEU A 121 6.49 2.56 12.02
CA LEU A 121 5.18 1.96 12.29
C LEU A 121 5.23 1.02 13.49
N TRP A 122 6.30 0.22 13.60
CA TRP A 122 6.50 -0.67 14.73
C TRP A 122 6.63 0.10 16.06
N LEU A 123 7.39 1.20 16.08
CA LEU A 123 7.51 2.07 17.26
C LEU A 123 6.18 2.79 17.59
N ALA A 124 5.41 3.18 16.58
CA ALA A 124 4.09 3.78 16.74
C ALA A 124 3.01 2.75 17.13
N ASN A 125 3.34 1.45 17.09
CA ASN A 125 2.41 0.33 17.29
C ASN A 125 1.19 0.40 16.35
N GLU A 126 1.44 0.86 15.13
CA GLU A 126 0.48 1.00 14.04
C GLU A 126 0.75 -0.04 12.95
N THR A 127 -0.30 -0.38 12.21
CA THR A 127 -0.25 -1.41 11.16
C THR A 127 -0.01 -0.74 9.81
N ILE A 128 0.30 -1.54 8.78
CA ILE A 128 0.38 -1.01 7.42
C ILE A 128 -1.05 -0.71 6.98
N SER A 129 -1.39 0.58 6.95
CA SER A 129 -2.67 1.10 6.47
C SER A 129 -2.50 1.87 5.16
N VAL A 130 -3.60 2.16 4.46
CA VAL A 130 -3.59 2.96 3.22
C VAL A 130 -2.94 4.33 3.47
N SER A 131 -3.20 4.91 4.65
CA SER A 131 -2.57 6.16 5.10
C SER A 131 -1.06 6.01 5.28
N ALA A 132 -0.59 4.90 5.89
CA ALA A 132 0.83 4.62 6.03
C ALA A 132 1.54 4.46 4.67
N MET A 133 0.89 3.80 3.69
CA MET A 133 1.41 3.67 2.33
C MET A 133 1.50 4.99 1.58
N MET A 134 0.51 5.88 1.74
CA MET A 134 0.59 7.25 1.23
C MET A 134 1.76 8.03 1.84
N GLY A 135 1.99 7.87 3.15
CA GLY A 135 3.17 8.43 3.83
C GLY A 135 4.49 7.90 3.25
N MET A 136 4.60 6.59 3.03
CA MET A 136 5.76 5.98 2.38
C MET A 136 6.00 6.53 0.97
N LEU A 137 4.93 6.73 0.18
CA LEU A 137 5.02 7.30 -1.15
C LEU A 137 5.59 8.74 -1.11
N MET A 138 5.18 9.56 -0.14
CA MET A 138 5.76 10.89 0.06
C MET A 138 7.23 10.82 0.51
N LEU A 139 7.57 9.90 1.42
CA LEU A 139 8.94 9.70 1.91
C LEU A 139 9.90 9.33 0.78
N ILE A 140 9.47 8.51 -0.19
CA ILE A 140 10.26 8.21 -1.39
C ILE A 140 10.69 9.51 -2.08
N GLY A 141 9.75 10.44 -2.32
CA GLY A 141 10.05 11.72 -2.95
C GLY A 141 11.06 12.55 -2.17
N ILE A 142 10.86 12.71 -0.87
CA ILE A 142 11.73 13.52 0.00
C ILE A 142 13.15 12.96 0.04
N VAL A 143 13.29 11.65 0.27
CA VAL A 143 14.59 10.99 0.34
C VAL A 143 15.31 11.07 -1.01
N VAL A 144 14.59 10.82 -2.11
CA VAL A 144 15.13 10.91 -3.46
C VAL A 144 15.58 12.34 -3.75
N THR A 145 14.77 13.36 -3.48
CA THR A 145 15.16 14.76 -3.72
C THR A 145 16.42 15.13 -2.94
N ASN A 146 16.49 14.78 -1.65
CA ASN A 146 17.68 15.04 -0.84
C ASN A 146 18.93 14.31 -1.39
N ALA A 147 18.77 13.06 -1.82
CA ALA A 147 19.85 12.25 -2.40
C ALA A 147 20.33 12.80 -3.75
N ILE A 148 19.42 13.17 -4.66
CA ILE A 148 19.73 13.80 -5.95
C ILE A 148 20.61 15.03 -5.73
N VAL A 149 20.14 15.88 -4.84
CA VAL A 149 20.74 17.18 -4.54
C VAL A 149 22.13 17.00 -3.90
N LEU A 150 22.34 15.99 -3.05
CA LEU A 150 23.65 15.63 -2.53
C LEU A 150 24.60 15.09 -3.61
N VAL A 151 24.15 14.11 -4.39
CA VAL A 151 24.96 13.45 -5.43
C VAL A 151 25.34 14.40 -6.55
N ASP A 152 24.41 15.26 -6.99
CA ASP A 152 24.68 16.32 -7.97
C ASP A 152 25.81 17.25 -7.52
N ARG A 153 25.82 17.64 -6.24
CA ARG A 153 26.88 18.48 -5.67
C ARG A 153 28.23 17.76 -5.66
N ILE A 154 28.25 16.46 -5.32
CA ILE A 154 29.49 15.66 -5.32
C ILE A 154 30.07 15.59 -6.74
N ILE A 155 29.23 15.28 -7.73
CA ILE A 155 29.64 15.19 -9.14
C ILE A 155 30.13 16.55 -9.65
N HIS A 156 29.44 17.64 -9.27
CA HIS A 156 29.85 18.99 -9.65
C HIS A 156 31.26 19.32 -9.12
N MET A 157 31.52 19.05 -7.84
CA MET A 157 32.82 19.33 -7.21
C MET A 157 33.93 18.41 -7.74
N GLU A 158 33.61 17.15 -8.07
CA GLU A 158 34.55 16.26 -8.75
C GLU A 158 34.94 16.81 -10.13
N ARG A 159 33.97 17.32 -10.90
CA ARG A 159 34.22 17.95 -12.22
C ARG A 159 35.02 19.24 -12.12
N GLU A 160 34.93 19.97 -11.01
CA GLU A 160 35.78 21.13 -10.69
C GLU A 160 37.22 20.74 -10.29
N GLY A 161 37.54 19.45 -10.25
CA GLY A 161 38.88 18.93 -9.99
C GLY A 161 39.14 18.56 -8.52
N MET A 162 38.11 18.57 -7.66
CA MET A 162 38.24 18.11 -6.28
C MET A 162 38.31 16.57 -6.24
N LYS A 163 39.16 16.02 -5.36
CA LYS A 163 39.18 14.57 -5.15
C LYS A 163 37.83 14.09 -4.59
N MET A 164 37.34 12.96 -5.07
CA MET A 164 36.05 12.36 -4.67
C MET A 164 35.83 12.34 -3.15
N ARG A 165 36.84 11.97 -2.36
CA ARG A 165 36.74 11.95 -0.89
C ARG A 165 36.48 13.32 -0.29
N ASP A 166 37.17 14.34 -0.78
CA ASP A 166 37.05 15.71 -0.30
C ASP A 166 35.70 16.30 -0.73
N ALA A 167 35.25 15.98 -1.96
CA ALA A 167 33.94 16.36 -2.48
C ALA A 167 32.79 15.78 -1.63
N ILE A 168 32.88 14.51 -1.21
CA ILE A 168 31.87 13.88 -0.34
C ILE A 168 31.80 14.57 1.03
N LEU A 169 32.96 14.89 1.64
CA LEU A 169 33.01 15.53 2.95
C LEU A 169 32.42 16.95 2.91
N GLU A 170 32.80 17.74 1.91
CA GLU A 170 32.35 19.13 1.76
C GLU A 170 30.86 19.19 1.38
N ALA A 171 30.42 18.35 0.45
CA ALA A 171 29.01 18.24 0.07
C ALA A 171 28.16 17.78 1.26
N GLY A 172 28.63 16.79 2.02
CA GLY A 172 27.97 16.31 3.24
C GLY A 172 27.83 17.41 4.29
N ALA A 173 28.91 18.13 4.61
CA ALA A 173 28.89 19.21 5.60
C ALA A 173 27.93 20.35 5.21
N THR A 174 27.93 20.75 3.94
CA THR A 174 27.07 21.83 3.43
C THR A 174 25.59 21.43 3.40
N ARG A 175 25.31 20.16 3.09
CA ARG A 175 23.93 19.64 2.94
C ARG A 175 23.30 19.21 4.26
N LEU A 176 24.09 18.89 5.28
CA LEU A 176 23.58 18.39 6.55
C LEU A 176 22.56 19.33 7.17
N ARG A 177 22.84 20.64 7.21
CA ARG A 177 21.93 21.65 7.80
C ARG A 177 20.60 21.75 7.03
N PRO A 178 20.60 21.93 5.68
CA PRO A 178 19.35 21.91 4.90
C PRO A 178 18.56 20.60 5.02
N ILE A 179 19.23 19.43 4.98
CA ILE A 179 18.55 18.13 5.07
C ILE A 179 17.89 17.94 6.43
N LEU A 180 18.57 18.33 7.52
CA LEU A 180 17.97 18.26 8.86
C LEU A 180 16.80 19.22 9.00
N MET A 181 16.86 20.42 8.39
CA MET A 181 15.74 21.36 8.40
C MET A 181 14.49 20.79 7.71
N THR A 182 14.65 20.18 6.53
CA THR A 182 13.50 19.59 5.81
C THR A 182 12.96 18.34 6.53
N ALA A 183 13.84 17.51 7.08
CA ALA A 183 13.43 16.34 7.85
C ALA A 183 12.61 16.72 9.09
N ILE A 184 13.08 17.69 9.88
CA ILE A 184 12.37 18.16 11.08
C ILE A 184 11.08 18.89 10.73
N ALA A 185 11.03 19.64 9.62
CA ALA A 185 9.83 20.37 9.23
C ALA A 185 8.70 19.44 8.74
N THR A 186 9.04 18.23 8.27
CA THR A 186 8.07 17.27 7.73
C THR A 186 7.48 16.36 8.83
N ILE A 187 8.27 16.07 9.86
CA ILE A 187 7.88 15.22 11.01
C ILE A 187 7.13 16.06 12.05
#